data_AF-A0A0W0V2T2-F1
#
_entry.id   AF-A0A0W0V2T2-F1
#
_cell.length_a   1.000
_cell.length_b   1.000
_cell.length_c   1.000
_cell.angle_alpha   90.00
_cell.angle_beta   90.00
_cell.angle_gamma   90.00
#
_symmetry.space_group_name_H-M   'P 1'
#
loop_
_entity.id
_entity.type
_entity.pdbx_description
1 polymer ?
#
loop_
_entity_poly.entity_id
_entity_poly.type
_entity_poly.pdbx_seq_one_letter_code
_entity_poly.pdbx_strand_id
1 'polypeptide(L)' 'MKRLFLTKEEKDRLEIEHSLKENGKERDRIKAILLRSEGWTVPKISQALRIHQSKIIRHIQDYQAGS' A
#
# COMPACT_ATOMS: atom_id res chain seq x y z
N MET A 1 12.08 8.71 0.96
CA MET A 1 10.91 8.22 0.18
C MET A 1 9.84 9.30 0.16
N LYS A 2 9.38 9.76 -1.01
CA LYS A 2 8.37 10.84 -1.10
C LYS A 2 7.01 10.36 -0.58
N ARG A 3 6.11 11.30 -0.26
CA ARG A 3 4.74 10.98 0.13
C ARG A 3 3.97 10.52 -1.11
N LEU A 4 3.14 9.49 -0.94
CA LEU A 4 2.23 9.05 -1.99
C LEU A 4 0.95 9.87 -1.85
N PHE A 5 0.47 10.45 -2.94
CA PHE A 5 -0.81 11.16 -2.96
C PHE A 5 -1.72 10.37 -3.88
N LEU A 6 -2.89 9.97 -3.35
CA LEU A 6 -3.91 9.27 -4.09
C LEU A 6 -5.17 10.14 -4.14
N THR A 7 -5.84 10.18 -5.29
CA THR A 7 -7.17 10.77 -5.39
C THR A 7 -8.19 9.91 -4.65
N LYS A 8 -9.40 10.44 -4.46
CA LYS A 8 -10.48 9.67 -3.83
C LYS A 8 -10.82 8.43 -4.67
N GLU A 9 -10.87 8.58 -5.99
CA GLU A 9 -11.20 7.52 -6.94
C GLU A 9 -10.15 6.41 -6.95
N GLU A 10 -8.86 6.76 -6.82
CA GLU A 10 -7.78 5.78 -6.70
C GLU A 10 -7.88 4.97 -5.41
N LYS A 11 -8.21 5.63 -4.28
CA LYS A 11 -8.46 4.95 -3.01
C LYS A 11 -9.66 4.02 -3.09
N ASP A 12 -10.77 4.50 -3.64
CA ASP A 12 -12.00 3.71 -3.79
C ASP A 12 -11.73 2.45 -4.65
N ARG A 13 -10.95 2.59 -5.74
CA ARG A 13 -10.54 1.45 -6.57
C ARG A 13 -9.69 0.44 -5.80
N LEU A 14 -8.71 0.91 -5.03
CA LEU A 14 -7.84 0.05 -4.22
C LEU A 14 -8.64 -0.70 -3.14
N GLU A 15 -9.59 -0.05 -2.49
CA GLU A 15 -10.48 -0.68 -1.50
C GLU A 15 -11.34 -1.78 -2.13
N ILE A 16 -11.90 -1.53 -3.33
CA ILE A 16 -12.62 -2.54 -4.10
C ILE A 16 -11.70 -3.70 -4.45
N GLU A 17 -10.51 -3.45 -5.00
CA GLU A 17 -9.54 -4.49 -5.33
C GLU A 17 -9.20 -5.33 -4.09
N HIS A 18 -8.93 -4.70 -2.95
CA HIS A 18 -8.64 -5.38 -1.69
C HIS A 18 -9.76 -6.32 -1.25
N SER A 19 -11.02 -5.91 -1.43
CA SER A 19 -12.20 -6.74 -1.09
C SER A 19 -12.31 -7.99 -1.98
N LEU A 20 -11.87 -7.91 -3.23
CA LEU A 20 -11.97 -8.98 -4.23
C LEU A 20 -10.77 -9.95 -4.21
N LYS A 21 -9.61 -9.52 -3.73
CA LYS A 21 -8.43 -10.39 -3.64
C LYS A 21 -8.58 -11.40 -2.52
N GLU A 22 -8.34 -12.68 -2.79
CA GLU A 22 -8.21 -13.72 -1.75
C GLU A 22 -6.76 -13.88 -1.27
N ASN A 23 -5.80 -13.51 -2.13
CA ASN A 23 -4.38 -13.63 -1.83
C ASN A 23 -3.94 -12.58 -0.80
N GLY A 24 -3.55 -13.04 0.38
CA GLY A 24 -3.08 -12.18 1.48
C GLY A 24 -1.94 -11.25 1.09
N LYS A 25 -1.02 -11.69 0.19
CA LYS A 25 0.09 -10.84 -0.28
C LYS A 25 -0.40 -9.65 -1.11
N GLU A 26 -1.42 -9.84 -1.94
CA GLU A 26 -2.00 -8.75 -2.73
C GLU A 26 -2.77 -7.79 -1.84
N ARG A 27 -3.50 -8.30 -0.83
CA ARG A 27 -4.15 -7.46 0.19
C ARG A 27 -3.14 -6.60 0.94
N ASP A 28 -2.02 -7.16 1.35
CA ASP A 28 -0.99 -6.42 2.09
C ASP A 28 -0.29 -5.38 1.21
N ARG A 29 -0.09 -5.65 -0.08
CA ARG A 29 0.37 -4.65 -1.07
C ARG A 29 -0.58 -3.45 -1.07
N ILE A 30 -1.89 -3.70 -1.19
CA ILE A 30 -2.90 -2.65 -1.27
C ILE A 30 -2.98 -1.83 0.03
N LYS A 31 -2.98 -2.50 1.19
CA LYS A 31 -2.94 -1.83 2.50
C LYS A 31 -1.71 -0.93 2.65
N ALA A 32 -0.55 -1.40 2.22
CA ALA A 32 0.68 -0.61 2.29
C ALA A 32 0.59 0.69 1.48
N ILE A 33 -0.03 0.63 0.30
CA ILE A 33 -0.26 1.78 -0.59
C ILE A 33 -1.24 2.77 0.06
N LEU A 34 -2.39 2.28 0.55
CA LEU A 34 -3.42 3.10 1.21
C LEU A 34 -2.86 3.81 2.46
N LEU A 35 -2.25 3.06 3.38
CA LEU A 35 -1.65 3.62 4.60
C LEU A 35 -0.54 4.63 4.29
N ARG A 36 0.25 4.40 3.24
CA ARG A 36 1.26 5.36 2.81
C ARG A 36 0.62 6.67 2.34
N SER A 37 -0.50 6.59 1.61
CA SER A 37 -1.25 7.76 1.16
C SER A 37 -1.85 8.57 2.32
N GLU A 38 -2.20 7.90 3.42
CA GLU A 38 -2.68 8.51 4.66
C GLU A 38 -1.56 9.17 5.48
N GLY A 39 -0.31 9.05 5.03
CA GLY A 39 0.85 9.65 5.69
C GLY A 39 1.53 8.74 6.71
N TRP A 40 1.21 7.44 6.74
CA TRP A 40 1.94 6.52 7.60
C TRP A 40 3.39 6.35 7.11
N THR A 41 4.31 6.25 8.06
CA THR A 41 5.72 5.96 7.80
C THR A 41 5.92 4.48 7.51
N VAL A 42 6.95 4.15 6.72
CA VAL A 42 7.29 2.75 6.41
C VAL A 42 7.47 1.90 7.67
N PRO A 43 8.16 2.36 8.74
CA PRO A 43 8.23 1.61 9.99
C PRO A 43 6.86 1.36 10.63
N LYS A 44 5.95 2.34 10.62
CA LYS A 44 4.59 2.19 11.18
C LYS A 44 3.77 1.16 10.39
N ILE A 45 3.84 1.21 9.06
CA ILE A 45 3.17 0.23 8.18
C ILE A 45 3.76 -1.16 8.39
N SER A 46 5.08 -1.27 8.44
CA SER A 46 5.80 -2.52 8.69
C SER A 46 5.38 -3.16 10.02
N GLN A 47 5.26 -2.36 11.07
CA GLN A 47 4.78 -2.80 12.37
C GLN A 47 3.32 -3.27 12.35
N ALA A 48 2.44 -2.52 11.67
CA ALA A 48 1.01 -2.83 11.60
C ALA A 48 0.71 -4.08 10.76
N LEU A 49 1.39 -4.26 9.63
CA LEU A 49 1.19 -5.40 8.73
C LEU A 49 2.08 -6.60 9.07
N ARG A 50 3.04 -6.46 10.00
CA ARG A 50 4.07 -7.48 10.32
C ARG A 50 4.88 -7.92 9.10
N ILE A 51 5.18 -6.96 8.22
CA ILE A 51 5.95 -7.18 6.99
C ILE A 51 7.24 -6.38 7.05
N HIS A 52 8.35 -6.98 6.61
CA HIS A 52 9.65 -6.30 6.60
C HIS A 52 9.61 -5.02 5.76
N GLN A 53 10.27 -3.96 6.25
CA GLN A 53 10.24 -2.62 5.64
C GLN A 53 10.63 -2.62 4.15
N SER A 54 11.60 -3.46 3.74
CA SER A 54 12.02 -3.55 2.33
C SER A 54 10.89 -3.99 1.39
N LYS A 55 9.99 -4.87 1.84
CA LYS A 55 8.81 -5.27 1.05
C LYS A 55 7.81 -4.14 0.93
N ILE A 56 7.55 -3.41 2.03
CA ILE A 56 6.69 -2.22 2.01
C ILE A 56 7.23 -1.17 1.03
N ILE A 57 8.54 -0.90 1.08
CA ILE A 57 9.20 0.04 0.16
C ILE A 57 8.99 -0.40 -1.28
N ARG A 58 9.23 -1.68 -1.58
CA ARG A 58 9.02 -2.24 -2.92
C ARG A 58 7.57 -2.09 -3.39
N HIS A 59 6.58 -2.44 -2.57
CA HIS A 59 5.17 -2.30 -2.92
C HIS A 59 4.78 -0.87 -3.31
N ILE A 60 5.28 0.13 -2.58
CA ILE A 60 5.00 1.53 -2.89
C ILE A 60 5.75 1.96 -4.16
N GLN A 61 7.00 1.53 -4.35
CA GLN A 61 7.78 1.84 -5.55
C GLN A 61 7.16 1.24 -6.81
N ASP A 62 6.78 -0.03 -6.77
CA ASP A 62 6.14 -0.74 -7.87
C ASP A 62 4.83 -0.04 -8.28
N TYR A 63 4.03 0.39 -7.31
CA TYR A 63 2.81 1.17 -7.57
C TYR A 63 3.09 2.54 -8.20
N GLN A 64 4.10 3.28 -7.71
CA GLN A 64 4.48 4.58 -8.27
C GLN A 64 5.07 4.49 -9.68
N ALA A 65 5.65 3.34 -10.05
CA ALA A 65 6.20 3.09 -11.38
C ALA A 65 5.12 2.72 -12.41
N GLY A 66 3.85 2.55 -12.01
CA GLY A 66 2.74 2.26 -12.92
C GLY A 66 2.60 0.79 -13.31
N SER A 67 2.98 -0.14 -12.43
CA SER A 67 2.76 -1.59 -12.63
C SER A 67 1.27 -1.97 -12.55
#